data_AF-A0AAJ0PW30-F1
#
_entry.id   AF-A0AAJ0PW30-F1
#
_cell.length_a   1.000
_cell.length_b   1.000
_cell.length_c   1.000
_cell.angle_alpha   90.00
_cell.angle_beta   90.00
_cell.angle_gamma   90.00
#
_symmetry.space_group_name_H-M   'P 1'
#
loop_
_entity.id
_entity.type
_entity.pdbx_description
1 polymer ?
#
loop_
_entity_poly.entity_id
_entity_poly.type
_entity_poly.pdbx_seq_one_letter_code
_entity_poly.pdbx_strand_id
1 'polypeptide(L)' 'MKHSSERPATGAVPDLPASLIVINGDCRPQFAWYDAETEQYYSEADGYVIVDVRAALPWAAVYVH' A
#
# COMPACT_ATOMS: atom_id res chain seq x y z
N MET A 1 28.30 -24.08 -29.99
CA MET A 1 28.01 -22.90 -29.15
C MET A 1 26.55 -22.96 -28.69
N LYS A 2 26.30 -22.86 -27.38
CA LYS A 2 24.95 -22.78 -26.81
C LYS A 2 24.59 -21.29 -26.68
N HIS A 3 23.59 -20.81 -27.42
CA HIS A 3 22.93 -19.56 -27.07
C HIS A 3 21.74 -19.91 -26.18
N SER A 4 22.02 -20.12 -24.90
CA SER A 4 20.98 -20.12 -23.87
C SER A 4 20.47 -18.69 -23.79
N SER A 5 19.29 -18.44 -24.35
CA SER A 5 18.53 -17.23 -24.03
C SER A 5 18.08 -17.38 -22.58
N GLU A 6 18.84 -16.82 -21.65
CA GLU A 6 18.42 -16.64 -20.27
C GLU A 6 17.17 -15.74 -20.31
N ARG A 7 16.00 -16.37 -20.19
CA ARG A 7 14.76 -15.65 -19.86
C ARG A 7 15.04 -14.93 -18.53
N PRO A 8 14.85 -13.60 -18.45
CA PRO A 8 14.93 -12.95 -17.14
C PRO A 8 13.91 -13.63 -16.24
N ALA A 9 14.39 -14.08 -15.07
CA ALA A 9 13.56 -14.66 -14.04
C ALA A 9 12.35 -13.74 -13.83
N THR A 10 11.16 -14.34 -13.87
CA THR A 10 9.87 -13.74 -13.56
C THR A 10 10.06 -12.62 -12.55
N GLY A 11 9.86 -11.39 -13.02
CA GLY A 11 10.23 -10.17 -12.32
C GLY A 11 9.81 -10.23 -10.87
N ALA A 12 10.76 -9.98 -9.97
CA ALA A 12 10.44 -9.56 -8.63
C ALA A 12 9.46 -8.40 -8.79
N VAL A 13 8.20 -8.64 -8.42
CA VAL A 13 7.24 -7.55 -8.24
C VAL A 13 7.93 -6.56 -7.31
N PRO A 14 8.06 -5.28 -7.69
CA PRO A 14 8.67 -4.30 -6.81
C PRO A 14 7.97 -4.38 -5.46
N ASP A 15 8.74 -4.28 -4.38
CA ASP A 15 8.21 -4.16 -3.02
C ASP A 15 7.46 -2.82 -2.99
N LEU A 16 6.20 -2.85 -3.40
CA LEU A 16 5.34 -1.68 -3.46
C LEU A 16 5.09 -1.29 -2.00
N PRO A 17 5.27 0.00 -1.65
CA PRO A 17 5.03 0.45 -0.29
C PRO A 17 3.62 -0.01 0.10
N ALA A 18 3.48 -0.60 1.28
CA ALA A 18 2.22 -1.10 1.78
C ALA A 18 1.24 0.06 1.94
N SER A 19 0.51 0.41 0.89
CA SER A 19 -0.66 1.28 0.99
C SER A 19 -1.53 0.67 2.08
N LEU A 20 -2.02 1.46 3.02
CA LEU A 20 -2.78 0.94 4.14
C LEU A 20 -4.25 1.26 3.90
N ILE A 21 -5.12 0.26 3.99
CA ILE A 21 -6.57 0.49 3.99
C ILE A 21 -7.01 0.71 5.42
N VAL A 22 -7.59 1.88 5.68
CA VAL A 22 -8.17 2.27 6.96
C VAL A 22 -9.69 2.17 6.88
N ILE A 23 -10.34 1.61 7.91
CA ILE A 23 -11.79 1.73 8.12
C ILE A 23 -12.02 2.77 9.22
N ASN A 24 -12.60 3.91 8.85
CA ASN A 24 -12.88 5.02 9.78
C ASN A 24 -14.24 4.87 10.49
N GLY A 25 -14.59 5.83 11.35
CA GLY A 25 -15.87 5.87 12.08
C GLY A 25 -17.11 5.86 11.18
N ASP A 26 -16.98 6.34 9.93
CA ASP A 26 -18.02 6.33 8.90
C ASP A 26 -18.12 5.00 8.13
N CYS A 27 -17.33 3.99 8.52
CA CYS A 27 -17.22 2.69 7.87
C CYS A 27 -16.82 2.79 6.39
N ARG A 28 -16.10 3.85 5.98
CA ARG A 28 -15.59 4.02 4.62
C ARG A 28 -14.12 3.59 4.55
N PRO A 29 -13.74 2.69 3.62
CA PRO A 29 -12.34 2.37 3.39
C PRO A 29 -11.63 3.56 2.71
N GLN A 30 -10.44 3.89 3.18
CA GLN A 30 -9.56 4.91 2.59
C GLN A 30 -8.13 4.37 2.48
N PHE A 31 -7.41 4.78 1.44
CA PHE A 31 -5.97 4.56 1.35
C PHE A 31 -5.24 5.58 2.22
N ALA A 32 -4.25 5.10 2.95
CA ALA A 32 -3.49 5.90 3.89
C ALA A 32 -2.03 5.45 3.97
N TRP A 33 -1.18 6.33 4.47
CA TRP A 33 0.11 5.95 5.07
C TRP A 33 0.05 6.15 6.58
N TYR A 34 0.84 5.35 7.30
CA TYR A 34 1.01 5.46 8.74
C TYR A 34 2.30 6.21 9.04
N ASP A 35 2.20 7.28 9.83
CA ASP A 35 3.37 7.96 10.39
C ASP A 35 3.67 7.43 11.79
N ALA A 36 4.84 6.81 11.94
CA ALA A 36 5.26 6.20 13.20
C ALA A 36 5.72 7.25 14.24
N GLU A 37 6.09 8.46 13.82
CA GLU A 37 6.51 9.52 14.75
C GLU A 37 5.32 10.15 15.46
N THR A 38 4.22 10.40 14.74
CA THR A 38 2.98 10.97 15.30
C THR A 38 1.92 9.94 15.68
N GLU A 39 2.15 8.67 15.36
CA GLU A 39 1.22 7.54 15.53
C GLU A 39 -0.14 7.79 14.85
N GLN A 40 -0.13 8.41 13.68
CA GLN A 40 -1.33 8.82 12.94
C GLN A 40 -1.41 8.22 11.55
N TYR A 41 -2.64 8.12 11.06
CA TYR A 41 -2.95 7.76 9.68
C TYR A 41 -3.29 9.01 8.88
N TYR A 42 -2.69 9.13 7.70
CA TYR A 42 -2.90 10.26 6.80
C TYR A 42 -3.48 9.76 5.47
N SER A 43 -4.49 10.45 4.98
CA SER A 43 -5.18 10.14 3.72
C SER A 43 -4.23 10.26 2.53
N GLU A 44 -4.20 9.24 1.68
CA GLU A 44 -3.39 9.28 0.47
C GLU A 44 -3.90 10.29 -0.56
N ALA A 45 -5.20 10.60 -0.51
CA ALA A 45 -5.84 11.49 -1.46
C ALA A 45 -5.52 12.98 -1.22
N ASP A 46 -5.33 13.36 0.04
CA ASP A 46 -5.29 14.78 0.44
C ASP A 46 -4.28 15.11 1.54
N GLY A 47 -3.67 14.11 2.18
CA GLY A 47 -2.67 14.30 3.23
C GLY A 47 -3.23 14.75 4.58
N TYR A 48 -4.55 14.79 4.77
CA TYR A 48 -5.14 15.10 6.07
C TYR A 48 -5.16 13.87 6.99
N VAL A 49 -5.18 14.14 8.30
CA VAL A 49 -5.31 13.11 9.33
C VAL A 49 -6.68 12.43 9.21
N ILE A 50 -6.67 11.10 9.18
CA ILE A 50 -7.89 10.29 9.26
C ILE A 50 -8.20 10.07 10.74
N VAL A 51 -9.31 10.63 11.20
CA VAL A 51 -9.80 10.44 12.57
C VAL A 51 -10.64 9.17 12.71
N ASP A 52 -10.76 8.67 13.93
CA ASP A 52 -11.58 7.49 14.28
C ASP A 52 -11.26 6.22 13.49
N VAL A 53 -9.96 5.94 13.29
CA VAL A 53 -9.49 4.69 12.70
C VAL A 53 -9.87 3.50 13.59
N ARG A 54 -10.68 2.57 13.07
CA ARG A 54 -11.11 1.36 13.78
C ARG A 54 -10.32 0.12 13.38
N ALA A 55 -9.81 0.09 12.15
CA ALA A 55 -9.00 -0.99 11.64
C ALA A 55 -8.06 -0.49 10.54
N ALA A 56 -6.92 -1.17 10.42
CA ALA A 56 -5.83 -0.86 9.49
C ALA A 56 -5.33 -2.19 8.89
N LEU A 57 -5.23 -2.26 7.56
CA LEU A 57 -4.75 -3.45 6.86
C LEU A 57 -3.71 -3.06 5.81
N PRO A 58 -2.54 -3.73 5.76
CA PRO A 58 -1.62 -3.54 4.65
C PRO A 58 -2.28 -4.00 3.35
N TRP A 59 -2.12 -3.21 2.30
CA TRP A 59 -2.63 -3.46 0.97
C TRP A 59 -1.49 -3.36 -0.05
N ALA A 60 -1.37 -4.39 -0.87
CA ALA A 60 -0.50 -4.39 -2.03
C ALA A 60 -1.38 -4.60 -3.27
N ALA A 61 -1.29 -3.69 -4.24
CA ALA A 61 -1.93 -3.90 -5.53
C ALA A 61 -1.23 -5.07 -6.25
N VAL A 62 -1.95 -6.16 -6.45
CA VAL A 62 -1.41 -7.35 -7.15
C VAL A 62 -1.23 -7.07 -8.66
N TYR A 63 -1.92 -6.06 -9.20
CA TYR A 63 -1.81 -5.58 -10.57
C TYR A 63 -2.10 -4.06 -10.62
N VAL A 64 -1.22 -3.30 -11.28
CA VAL A 64 -1.48 -1.92 -11.73
C VAL A 64 -1.62 -1.99 -13.25
N HIS A 65 -2.76 -1.55 -13.78
CA HIS A 65 -3.05 -1.52 -15.22
C HIS A 65 -2.49 -0.27 -15.90
#